data_AF-A0AAE1Y360-F1
#
_entry.id   AF-A0AAE1Y360-F1
#
_cell.length_a   1.000
_cell.length_b   1.000
_cell.length_c   1.000
_cell.angle_alpha   90.00
_cell.angle_beta   90.00
_cell.angle_gamma   90.00
#
_symmetry.space_group_name_H-M   'P 1'
#
loop_
_entity.id
_entity.type
_entity.pdbx_description
1 polymer ?
#
loop_
_entity_poly.entity_id
_entity_poly.type
_entity_poly.pdbx_seq_one_letter_code
_entity_poly.pdbx_strand_id
1 'polypeptide(L)'
;MSNYIGNVLSLAFGESNVTDLKKGSIAGIADIIHKAISTVTNEAHFRNLIDWVECHRPGLMISKNVLGLGGPALVISSGRRFPVAELDFGFGSPVLGTVCSTIERLGVGYINQRQSASGDGSWTVSAILWPEMVEALESDPNHILQPMNLNHIQL
;
A
#
# COMPACT_ATOMS: atom_id res chain seq x y z
N MET A 1 -14.54 8.10 16.37
CA MET A 1 -14.35 6.95 15.45
C MET A 1 -13.23 5.98 15.85
N SER A 2 -12.49 6.21 16.95
CA SER A 2 -11.34 5.37 17.31
C SER A 2 -11.66 3.87 17.49
N ASN A 3 -12.92 3.54 17.78
CA ASN A 3 -13.36 2.17 18.04
C ASN A 3 -14.34 1.66 16.97
N TYR A 4 -14.47 2.35 15.82
CA TYR A 4 -15.28 1.86 14.71
C TYR A 4 -14.55 0.73 13.98
N ILE A 5 -15.20 -0.42 13.83
CA ILE A 5 -14.59 -1.65 13.29
C ILE A 5 -14.95 -1.92 11.82
N GLY A 6 -15.74 -1.04 11.19
CA GLY A 6 -16.09 -1.15 9.77
C GLY A 6 -15.09 -0.45 8.85
N ASN A 7 -15.29 -0.61 7.54
CA ASN A 7 -14.47 0.07 6.54
C ASN A 7 -14.83 1.55 6.42
N VAL A 8 -13.84 2.42 6.59
CA VAL A 8 -13.91 3.84 6.19
C VAL A 8 -12.69 4.13 5.33
N LEU A 9 -12.82 3.82 4.04
CA LEU A 9 -11.72 3.91 3.08
C LEU A 9 -12.23 4.40 1.73
N SER A 10 -11.36 5.12 1.04
CA SER A 10 -11.49 5.46 -0.38
C SER A 10 -10.13 5.24 -1.03
N LEU A 11 -10.12 5.05 -2.34
CA LEU A 11 -8.89 4.94 -3.14
C LEU A 11 -8.54 6.28 -3.76
N ALA A 12 -7.27 6.63 -3.73
CA ALA A 12 -6.69 7.74 -4.48
C ALA A 12 -6.02 7.18 -5.75
N PHE A 13 -6.15 7.91 -6.86
CA PHE A 13 -5.50 7.56 -8.12
C PHE A 13 -4.55 8.69 -8.50
N GLY A 14 -3.25 8.37 -8.53
CA GLY A 14 -2.20 9.23 -9.07
C GLY A 14 -1.67 8.58 -10.34
N GLU A 15 -1.55 9.35 -11.41
CA GLU A 15 -1.08 8.87 -12.71
C GLU A 15 0.05 9.77 -13.21
N SER A 16 1.03 9.14 -13.83
CA SER A 16 2.13 9.81 -14.53
C SER A 16 2.68 8.86 -15.59
N ASN A 17 3.27 9.40 -16.65
CA ASN A 17 3.93 8.56 -17.65
C ASN A 17 5.33 8.16 -17.17
N VAL A 18 5.85 7.05 -17.71
CA VAL A 18 7.16 6.49 -17.32
C VAL A 18 8.31 7.48 -17.57
N THR A 19 8.22 8.29 -18.61
CA THR A 19 9.27 9.27 -18.95
C THR A 19 9.36 10.36 -17.88
N ASP A 20 8.23 10.87 -17.41
CA ASP A 20 8.16 11.90 -16.37
C ASP A 20 8.54 11.33 -15.01
N LEU A 21 8.16 10.08 -14.70
CA LEU A 21 8.63 9.41 -13.48
C LEU A 21 10.14 9.21 -13.47
N LYS A 22 10.76 8.88 -14.62
CA LYS A 22 12.22 8.71 -14.72
C LYS A 22 12.99 10.03 -14.65
N LYS A 23 12.43 11.12 -15.17
CA LYS A 23 13.06 12.45 -15.16
C LYS A 23 12.74 13.26 -13.92
N GLY A 24 11.65 12.93 -13.23
CA GLY A 24 11.16 13.62 -12.05
C GLY A 24 12.03 13.41 -10.83
N SER A 25 12.00 14.37 -9.91
CA SER A 25 12.58 14.21 -8.59
C SER A 25 11.64 13.42 -7.67
N ILE A 26 12.19 12.77 -6.64
CA ILE A 26 11.40 12.09 -5.60
C ILE A 26 10.38 13.05 -4.98
N ALA A 27 10.79 14.31 -4.73
CA ALA A 27 9.90 15.35 -4.21
C ALA A 27 8.73 15.63 -5.16
N GLY A 28 8.98 15.77 -6.47
CA GLY A 28 7.92 15.99 -7.45
C GLY A 28 6.95 14.81 -7.55
N ILE A 29 7.45 13.57 -7.44
CA ILE A 29 6.61 12.37 -7.39
C ILE A 29 5.77 12.36 -6.10
N ALA A 30 6.38 12.71 -4.96
CA ALA A 30 5.68 12.82 -3.69
C ALA A 30 4.56 13.88 -3.73
N ASP A 31 4.78 15.01 -4.41
CA ASP A 31 3.76 16.05 -4.60
C ASP A 31 2.56 15.54 -5.42
N ILE A 32 2.81 14.77 -6.50
CA ILE A 32 1.75 14.13 -7.29
C ILE A 32 0.90 13.20 -6.40
N ILE A 33 1.57 12.34 -5.62
CA ILE A 33 0.90 11.42 -4.70
C ILE A 33 0.11 12.18 -3.64
N HIS A 34 0.71 13.21 -3.02
CA HIS A 34 0.09 14.03 -2.00
C HIS A 34 -1.18 14.72 -2.53
N LYS A 35 -1.10 15.29 -3.75
CA LYS A 35 -2.25 15.91 -4.41
C LYS A 35 -3.37 14.89 -4.65
N ALA A 36 -3.05 13.71 -5.17
CA ALA A 36 -4.02 12.65 -5.43
C ALA A 36 -4.70 12.13 -4.15
N ILE A 37 -3.98 12.05 -3.03
CA ILE A 37 -4.55 11.65 -1.74
C ILE A 37 -5.47 12.77 -1.22
N SER A 38 -4.98 14.01 -1.20
CA SER A 38 -5.69 15.14 -0.61
C SER A 38 -7.05 15.43 -1.27
N THR A 39 -7.20 15.13 -2.57
CA THR A 39 -8.47 15.28 -3.29
C THR A 39 -9.55 14.31 -2.84
N VAL A 40 -9.19 13.15 -2.27
CA VAL A 40 -10.13 12.09 -1.85
C VAL A 40 -10.17 11.85 -0.34
N THR A 41 -9.37 12.57 0.45
CA THR A 41 -9.36 12.47 1.93
C THR A 41 -10.03 13.65 2.59
N ASN A 42 -11.20 14.07 2.09
CA ASN A 42 -11.99 15.16 2.65
C ASN A 42 -13.46 14.77 2.79
N GLU A 43 -14.20 15.51 3.63
CA GLU A 43 -15.61 15.23 3.94
C GLU A 43 -16.49 15.21 2.70
N ALA A 44 -16.32 16.19 1.79
CA ALA A 44 -17.14 16.31 0.60
C ALA A 44 -16.99 15.07 -0.30
N HIS A 45 -15.77 14.57 -0.48
CA HIS A 45 -15.52 13.33 -1.22
C HIS A 45 -16.26 12.14 -0.63
N PHE A 46 -16.17 11.92 0.69
CA PHE A 46 -16.85 10.79 1.33
C PHE A 46 -18.38 10.91 1.27
N ARG A 47 -18.93 12.11 1.44
CA ARG A 47 -20.39 12.33 1.28
C ARG A 47 -20.85 12.02 -0.14
N ASN A 48 -20.16 12.55 -1.15
CA ASN A 48 -20.46 12.27 -2.55
C ASN A 48 -20.34 10.77 -2.89
N LEU A 49 -19.34 10.08 -2.32
CA LEU A 49 -19.18 8.65 -2.51
C LEU A 49 -20.36 7.86 -1.91
N ILE A 50 -20.80 8.22 -0.71
CA ILE A 50 -21.98 7.62 -0.07
C ILE A 50 -23.22 7.86 -0.93
N ASP A 51 -23.48 9.10 -1.32
CA ASP A 51 -24.62 9.46 -2.17
C ASP A 51 -24.61 8.66 -3.47
N TRP A 52 -23.46 8.56 -4.13
CA TRP A 52 -23.32 7.79 -5.36
C TRP A 52 -23.63 6.30 -5.15
N VAL A 53 -23.12 5.68 -4.08
CA VAL A 53 -23.38 4.27 -3.76
C VAL A 53 -24.87 4.06 -3.45
N GLU A 54 -25.49 4.93 -2.66
CA GLU A 54 -26.91 4.80 -2.28
C GLU A 54 -27.84 5.00 -3.47
N CYS A 55 -27.52 5.93 -4.38
CA CYS A 55 -28.31 6.16 -5.59
C CYS A 55 -28.20 5.02 -6.61
N HIS A 56 -27.02 4.43 -6.79
CA HIS A 56 -26.77 3.47 -7.86
C HIS A 56 -26.84 2.01 -7.39
N ARG A 57 -26.67 1.76 -6.09
CA ARG A 57 -26.57 0.43 -5.46
C ARG A 57 -25.75 -0.55 -6.32
N PRO A 58 -24.51 -0.19 -6.65
CA PRO A 58 -23.68 -1.07 -7.46
C PRO A 58 -23.48 -2.40 -6.74
N GLY A 59 -23.35 -3.49 -7.51
CA GLY A 59 -22.90 -4.76 -6.98
C GLY A 59 -21.41 -4.71 -6.63
N LEU A 60 -20.69 -5.79 -6.95
CA LEU A 60 -19.25 -5.83 -6.76
C LEU A 60 -18.55 -4.84 -7.71
N MET A 61 -17.84 -3.87 -7.14
CA MET A 61 -17.02 -2.91 -7.88
C MET A 61 -15.55 -3.30 -7.79
N ILE A 62 -14.94 -3.61 -8.93
CA ILE A 62 -13.49 -3.87 -9.03
C ILE A 62 -12.90 -2.90 -10.04
N SER A 63 -11.76 -2.30 -9.69
CA SER A 63 -11.02 -1.42 -10.61
C SER A 63 -10.54 -2.20 -11.85
N LYS A 64 -10.63 -1.58 -13.03
CA LYS A 64 -10.07 -2.12 -14.28
C LYS A 64 -8.58 -2.46 -14.15
N ASN A 65 -7.84 -1.70 -13.36
CA ASN A 65 -6.42 -1.96 -13.09
C ASN A 65 -6.23 -3.28 -12.35
N VAL A 66 -7.05 -3.56 -11.32
CA VAL A 66 -6.99 -4.83 -10.56
C VAL A 66 -7.30 -6.02 -11.45
N LEU A 67 -8.18 -5.86 -12.45
CA LEU A 67 -8.48 -6.86 -13.47
C LEU A 67 -7.41 -6.98 -14.56
N GLY A 68 -6.37 -6.14 -14.56
CA GLY A 68 -5.32 -6.12 -15.59
C GLY A 68 -5.79 -5.53 -16.93
N LEU A 69 -6.92 -4.82 -16.92
CA LEU A 69 -7.51 -4.18 -18.11
C LEU A 69 -7.08 -2.71 -18.26
N GLY A 70 -6.21 -2.24 -17.38
CA GLY A 70 -5.64 -0.90 -17.41
C GLY A 70 -4.15 -0.90 -17.73
N GLY A 71 -3.50 0.25 -17.51
CA GLY A 71 -2.04 0.34 -17.61
C GLY A 71 -1.32 -0.29 -16.41
N PRO A 72 0.02 -0.37 -16.45
CA PRO A 72 0.82 -0.80 -15.31
C PRO A 72 0.47 0.05 -14.08
N ALA A 73 0.08 -0.60 -12.99
CA ALA A 73 -0.36 0.07 -11.79
C ALA A 73 0.16 -0.62 -10.53
N LEU A 74 0.41 0.21 -9.51
CA LEU A 74 0.82 -0.20 -8.19
C LEU A 74 -0.27 0.21 -7.19
N VAL A 75 -0.76 -0.74 -6.42
CA VAL A 75 -1.66 -0.47 -5.29
C VAL A 75 -0.82 -0.48 -4.02
N ILE A 76 -0.81 0.66 -3.32
CA ILE A 76 -0.10 0.81 -2.06
C ILE A 76 -1.11 0.91 -0.93
N SER A 77 -1.00 -0.01 0.04
CA SER A 77 -1.76 0.04 1.29
C SER A 77 -0.83 0.43 2.44
N SER A 78 -1.26 1.40 3.25
CA SER A 78 -0.47 1.89 4.39
C SER A 78 -0.83 1.14 5.67
N GLY A 79 0.04 0.24 6.10
CA GLY A 79 0.02 -0.42 7.40
C GLY A 79 0.75 0.36 8.49
N ARG A 80 1.03 1.66 8.30
CA ARG A 80 1.79 2.48 9.28
C ARG A 80 1.19 2.46 10.69
N ARG A 81 -0.13 2.33 10.81
CA ARG A 81 -0.86 2.26 12.09
C ARG A 81 -1.25 0.82 12.46
N PHE A 82 -0.63 -0.17 11.83
CA PHE A 82 -0.86 -1.57 12.16
C PHE A 82 -0.05 -1.91 13.42
N PRO A 83 -0.69 -2.30 14.53
CA PRO A 83 -0.09 -2.31 15.86
C PRO A 83 0.75 -3.58 16.10
N VAL A 84 1.74 -3.87 15.25
CA VAL A 84 2.51 -5.13 15.33
C VAL A 84 3.12 -5.33 16.72
N ALA A 85 3.83 -4.32 17.22
CA ALA A 85 4.56 -4.41 18.48
C ALA A 85 3.68 -4.22 19.73
N GLU A 86 2.45 -3.71 19.57
CA GLU A 86 1.54 -3.41 20.69
C GLU A 86 0.68 -4.62 21.09
N LEU A 87 0.70 -5.70 20.30
CA LEU A 87 -0.03 -6.92 20.58
C LEU A 87 0.78 -7.81 21.53
N ASP A 88 0.25 -8.11 22.72
CA ASP A 88 0.78 -9.14 23.60
C ASP A 88 -0.37 -9.91 24.24
N PHE A 89 -0.45 -11.21 23.93
CA PHE A 89 -1.44 -12.13 24.47
C PHE A 89 -0.89 -13.00 25.60
N GLY A 90 0.24 -12.63 26.20
CA GLY A 90 0.96 -13.39 27.22
C GLY A 90 2.16 -14.19 26.69
N PHE A 91 2.55 -13.96 25.43
CA PHE A 91 3.67 -14.63 24.75
C PHE A 91 4.77 -13.66 24.32
N GLY A 92 4.62 -12.36 24.65
CA GLY A 92 5.46 -11.28 24.16
C GLY A 92 4.97 -10.72 22.81
N SER A 93 5.56 -9.59 22.43
CA SER A 93 5.19 -8.88 21.19
C SER A 93 5.65 -9.62 19.93
N PRO A 94 4.83 -9.68 18.86
CA PRO A 94 5.25 -10.20 17.57
C PRO A 94 6.45 -9.44 17.00
N VAL A 95 7.43 -10.19 16.48
CA VAL A 95 8.58 -9.61 15.75
C VAL A 95 8.24 -9.25 14.30
N LEU A 96 7.19 -9.87 13.74
CA LEU A 96 6.74 -9.66 12.37
C LEU A 96 5.23 -9.86 12.26
N GLY A 97 4.55 -8.89 11.67
CA GLY A 97 3.19 -9.05 11.18
C GLY A 97 3.17 -8.68 9.72
N THR A 98 2.73 -9.58 8.84
CA THR A 98 2.64 -9.34 7.39
C THR A 98 1.21 -9.52 6.89
N VAL A 99 0.87 -8.85 5.79
CA VAL A 99 -0.34 -9.18 5.04
C VAL A 99 -0.03 -10.34 4.10
N CYS A 100 -0.89 -11.35 4.11
CA CYS A 100 -0.88 -12.41 3.12
C CYS A 100 -2.05 -12.17 2.16
N SER A 101 -1.81 -12.34 0.86
CA SER A 101 -2.88 -12.39 -0.14
C SER A 101 -3.00 -13.81 -0.64
N THR A 102 -4.22 -14.30 -0.74
CA THR A 102 -4.55 -15.57 -1.40
C THR A 102 -4.90 -15.37 -2.88
N ILE A 103 -4.82 -14.14 -3.39
CA ILE A 103 -5.15 -13.82 -4.78
C ILE A 103 -3.98 -14.22 -5.67
N GLU A 104 -4.18 -15.29 -6.45
CA GLU A 104 -3.15 -15.84 -7.34
C GLU A 104 -2.79 -14.91 -8.51
N ARG A 105 -3.75 -14.08 -8.97
CA ARG A 105 -3.56 -13.20 -10.13
C ARG A 105 -4.12 -11.81 -9.86
N LEU A 106 -3.22 -10.84 -9.71
CA LEU A 106 -3.54 -9.42 -9.64
C LEU A 106 -3.05 -8.74 -10.91
N GLY A 107 -3.89 -7.90 -11.52
CA GLY A 107 -3.48 -7.04 -12.63
C GLY A 107 -2.61 -5.84 -12.21
N VAL A 108 -2.27 -5.76 -10.92
CA VAL A 108 -1.50 -4.69 -10.29
C VAL A 108 -0.38 -5.29 -9.45
N GLY A 109 0.71 -4.54 -9.31
CA GLY A 109 1.62 -4.75 -8.21
C GLY A 109 0.93 -4.33 -6.91
N TYR A 110 1.08 -5.11 -5.85
CA TYR A 110 0.58 -4.74 -4.53
C TYR A 110 1.73 -4.56 -3.56
N ILE A 111 1.75 -3.43 -2.86
CA ILE A 111 2.73 -3.13 -1.82
C ILE A 111 1.99 -2.74 -0.55
N ASN A 112 2.44 -3.28 0.58
CA ASN A 112 2.04 -2.82 1.89
C ASN A 112 3.27 -2.54 2.75
N GLN A 113 3.32 -1.35 3.32
CA GLN A 113 4.39 -0.95 4.25
C GLN A 113 3.86 -0.86 5.68
N ARG A 114 4.75 -1.10 6.65
CA ARG A 114 4.49 -0.90 8.08
C ARG A 114 5.79 -0.66 8.83
N GLN A 115 5.69 -0.15 10.05
CA GLN A 115 6.84 -0.07 10.94
C GLN A 115 7.31 -1.46 11.36
N SER A 116 8.62 -1.65 11.45
CA SER A 116 9.22 -2.84 12.03
C SER A 116 8.90 -2.94 13.53
N ALA A 117 8.84 -4.16 14.04
CA ALA A 117 8.70 -4.40 15.48
C ALA A 117 9.99 -4.11 16.28
N SER A 118 11.13 -3.89 15.60
CA SER A 118 12.42 -3.60 16.24
C SER A 118 12.49 -2.25 16.95
N GLY A 119 11.56 -1.32 16.69
CA GLY A 119 11.49 -0.01 17.35
C GLY A 119 12.60 0.98 16.97
N ASP A 120 13.45 0.64 15.99
CA ASP A 120 14.56 1.47 15.49
C ASP A 120 14.16 2.47 14.39
N GLY A 121 12.86 2.52 14.06
CA GLY A 121 12.33 3.36 12.99
C GLY A 121 12.40 2.74 11.59
N SER A 122 12.90 1.50 11.45
CA SER A 122 12.89 0.73 10.21
C SER A 122 11.49 0.28 9.80
N TRP A 123 11.35 -0.07 8.53
CA TRP A 123 10.08 -0.42 7.90
C TRP A 123 10.16 -1.81 7.29
N THR A 124 9.05 -2.55 7.38
CA THR A 124 8.85 -3.80 6.66
C THR A 124 7.92 -3.55 5.50
N VAL A 125 8.28 -4.05 4.32
CA VAL A 125 7.50 -3.94 3.10
C VAL A 125 7.15 -5.34 2.59
N SER A 126 5.85 -5.63 2.53
CA SER A 126 5.32 -6.82 1.86
C SER A 126 4.94 -6.44 0.44
N ALA A 127 5.45 -7.18 -0.55
CA ALA A 127 5.22 -6.89 -1.96
C ALA A 127 4.74 -8.15 -2.70
N ILE A 128 3.75 -7.99 -3.57
CA ILE A 128 3.29 -9.00 -4.52
C ILE A 128 3.44 -8.36 -5.90
N LEU A 129 4.49 -8.77 -6.61
CA LEU A 129 4.94 -8.15 -7.85
C LEU A 129 5.22 -9.22 -8.90
N TRP A 130 5.30 -8.79 -10.15
CA TRP A 130 5.81 -9.65 -11.23
C TRP A 130 7.29 -9.97 -11.00
N PRO A 131 7.77 -11.17 -11.40
CA PRO A 131 9.16 -11.58 -11.22
C PRO A 131 10.18 -10.55 -11.72
N GLU A 132 9.91 -9.92 -12.86
CA GLU A 132 10.79 -8.91 -13.47
C GLU A 132 10.90 -7.64 -12.63
N MET A 133 9.82 -7.27 -11.91
CA MET A 133 9.87 -6.15 -10.97
C MET A 133 10.63 -6.52 -9.69
N VAL A 134 10.51 -7.76 -9.22
CA VAL A 134 11.28 -8.25 -8.05
C VAL A 134 12.77 -8.23 -8.38
N GLU A 135 13.16 -8.79 -9.52
CA GLU A 135 14.56 -8.78 -9.99
C GLU A 135 15.11 -7.36 -10.11
N ALA A 136 14.31 -6.42 -10.62
CA ALA A 136 14.69 -5.01 -10.72
C ALA A 136 14.89 -4.35 -9.35
N LEU A 137 14.08 -4.71 -8.34
CA LEU A 137 14.24 -4.21 -6.97
C LEU A 137 15.49 -4.80 -6.30
N GLU A 138 15.74 -6.10 -6.48
CA GLU A 138 16.92 -6.77 -5.91
C GLU A 138 18.23 -6.30 -6.55
N SER A 139 18.18 -5.93 -7.84
CA SER A 139 19.33 -5.41 -8.60
C SER A 139 19.58 -3.90 -8.43
N ASP A 140 18.78 -3.21 -7.61
CA ASP A 140 18.98 -1.78 -7.33
C ASP A 140 20.36 -1.54 -6.70
N PRO A 141 21.25 -0.73 -7.32
CA PRO A 141 22.60 -0.50 -6.80
C PRO A 141 22.62 0.20 -5.44
N ASN A 142 21.54 0.90 -5.08
CA ASN A 142 21.41 1.56 -3.78
C ASN A 142 20.83 0.63 -2.70
N HIS A 143 20.37 -0.57 -3.09
CA HIS A 143 19.72 -1.56 -2.22
C HIS A 143 18.67 -0.93 -1.28
N ILE A 144 17.82 -0.03 -1.84
CA ILE A 144 16.81 0.70 -1.06
C ILE A 144 15.85 -0.27 -0.36
N LEU A 145 15.46 -1.34 -1.05
CA LEU A 145 14.72 -2.46 -0.49
C LEU A 145 15.65 -3.68 -0.43
N GLN A 146 15.67 -4.32 0.73
CA GLN A 146 16.47 -5.52 0.96
C GLN A 146 15.55 -6.69 1.27
N PRO A 147 15.82 -7.89 0.72
CA PRO A 147 15.12 -9.09 1.12
C PRO A 147 15.17 -9.30 2.63
N MET A 148 14.04 -9.63 3.23
CA MET A 148 13.95 -9.90 4.66
C MET A 148 14.79 -11.13 5.03
N ASN A 149 15.52 -11.03 6.14
CA ASN A 149 16.31 -12.13 6.70
C ASN A 149 16.27 -12.06 8.24
N LEU A 150 16.85 -13.06 8.91
CA LEU A 150 16.83 -13.20 10.37
C LEU A 150 17.44 -11.99 11.10
N ASN A 151 18.49 -11.37 10.53
CA ASN A 151 19.14 -10.20 11.13
C ASN A 151 18.19 -9.00 11.22
N HIS A 152 17.21 -8.89 10.30
CA HIS A 152 16.22 -7.81 10.29
C HIS A 152 15.13 -7.98 11.35
N ILE A 153 14.85 -9.21 11.79
CA ILE A 153 13.77 -9.52 12.74
C ILE A 153 14.28 -9.89 14.14
N GLN A 154 15.59 -9.72 14.39
CA GLN A 154 16.27 -9.97 15.68
C GLN A 154 15.96 -11.36 16.26
N LEU A 155 15.85 -12.36 15.39
CA LEU A 155 15.67 -13.79 15.73
C LEU A 155 16.92 -14.60 15.41
#